data_AF-A0A3L6MQP6-F1
#
_entry.id   AF-A0A3L6MQP6-F1
#
_cell.length_a   1.000
_cell.length_b   1.000
_cell.length_c   1.000
_cell.angle_alpha   90.00
_cell.angle_beta   90.00
_cell.angle_gamma   90.00
#
_symmetry.space_group_name_H-M   'P 1'
#
loop_
_entity.id
_entity.type
_entity.pdbx_description
1 polymer ?
#
loop_
_entity_poly.entity_id
_entity_poly.type
_entity_poly.pdbx_seq_one_letter_code
_entity_poly.pdbx_strand_id
1 'polypeptide(L)'
;MSAAMFVIGFVAIPRQSSATGGVSAAFYYVWYSTYEMTIGPIAYIIVAEVSSTRLRSKTIGLARNAYNVINIAATCVVPHILNPTAANWKGKSAFLAAGFCILCAVWAWFRLPELKGRTYEELDILFTKNLGARDFKGYEFENNIDVDEKLGVEHKE
;
A
#
# COMPACT_ATOMS: atom_id res chain seq x y z
N MET A 1 -4.06 -1.30 -12.41
CA MET A 1 -4.39 -2.27 -11.34
C MET A 1 -5.90 -2.57 -11.27
N SER A 2 -6.75 -1.64 -10.82
CA SER A 2 -8.19 -1.90 -10.58
C SER A 2 -8.97 -2.21 -11.87
N ALA A 3 -8.59 -1.62 -13.00
CA ALA A 3 -9.20 -1.88 -14.30
C ALA A 3 -9.10 -3.36 -14.73
N ALA A 4 -7.95 -4.01 -14.51
CA ALA A 4 -7.77 -5.43 -14.84
C ALA A 4 -8.68 -6.34 -13.98
N MET A 5 -8.87 -5.99 -12.70
CA MET A 5 -9.78 -6.71 -11.80
C MET A 5 -11.25 -6.50 -12.17
N PHE A 6 -11.64 -5.29 -12.61
CA PHE A 6 -12.98 -5.07 -13.14
C PHE A 6 -13.26 -5.88 -14.40
N VAL A 7 -12.30 -5.98 -15.32
CA VAL A 7 -12.44 -6.81 -16.54
C VAL A 7 -12.67 -8.27 -16.17
N ILE A 8 -11.92 -8.83 -15.22
CA ILE A 8 -12.13 -10.20 -14.73
C ILE A 8 -13.51 -10.36 -14.09
N GLY A 9 -13.96 -9.36 -13.31
CA GLY A 9 -15.30 -9.32 -12.73
C GLY A 9 -16.41 -9.36 -13.78
N PHE A 10 -16.31 -8.54 -14.84
CA PHE A 10 -17.29 -8.51 -15.93
C PHE A 10 -17.27 -9.80 -16.77
N VAL A 11 -16.09 -10.36 -17.04
CA VAL A 11 -15.93 -11.65 -17.75
C VAL A 11 -16.51 -12.83 -16.96
N ALA A 12 -16.66 -12.68 -15.64
CA ALA A 12 -17.25 -13.70 -14.77
C ALA A 12 -18.79 -13.65 -14.67
N ILE A 13 -19.46 -12.68 -15.32
CA ILE A 13 -20.93 -12.57 -15.39
C ILE A 13 -21.57 -13.59 -16.35
N PRO A 14 -21.08 -13.76 -17.60
CA PRO A 14 -21.64 -14.75 -18.53
C PRO A 14 -21.30 -16.20 -18.13
N ARG A 15 -21.98 -17.16 -18.78
CA ARG A 15 -21.76 -18.59 -18.55
C ARG A 15 -20.31 -18.97 -18.86
N GLN A 16 -19.63 -19.52 -17.86
CA GLN A 16 -18.21 -19.81 -17.92
C GLN A 16 -17.89 -20.88 -18.97
N SER A 17 -16.92 -20.59 -19.83
CA SER A 17 -16.36 -21.48 -20.85
C SER A 17 -14.84 -21.51 -20.75
N SER A 18 -14.18 -22.45 -21.43
CA SER A 18 -12.72 -22.51 -21.44
C SER A 18 -12.07 -21.21 -21.95
N ALA A 19 -12.75 -20.50 -22.86
CA ALA A 19 -12.30 -19.21 -23.37
C ALA A 19 -12.38 -18.10 -22.30
N THR A 20 -13.45 -18.03 -21.51
CA THR A 20 -13.58 -17.03 -20.43
C THR A 20 -12.57 -17.27 -19.31
N GLY A 21 -12.23 -18.53 -19.03
CA GLY A 21 -11.15 -18.91 -18.12
C GLY A 21 -9.78 -18.42 -18.59
N GLY A 22 -9.45 -18.63 -19.87
CA GLY A 22 -8.18 -18.16 -20.47
C GLY A 22 -8.03 -16.64 -20.42
N VAL A 23 -9.09 -15.90 -20.74
CA VAL A 23 -9.09 -14.42 -20.65
C VAL A 23 -8.90 -13.97 -19.21
N SER A 24 -9.62 -14.56 -18.25
CA SER A 24 -9.51 -14.21 -16.83
C SER A 24 -8.09 -14.43 -16.29
N ALA A 25 -7.45 -15.54 -16.69
CA ALA A 25 -6.07 -15.85 -16.30
C ALA A 25 -5.07 -14.84 -16.89
N ALA A 26 -5.20 -14.47 -18.17
CA ALA A 26 -4.32 -13.50 -18.81
C ALA A 26 -4.37 -12.13 -18.09
N PHE A 27 -5.56 -11.62 -17.80
CA PHE A 27 -5.72 -10.37 -17.06
C PHE A 27 -5.26 -10.46 -15.60
N TYR A 28 -5.40 -11.63 -14.98
CA TYR A 28 -4.87 -11.87 -13.63
C TYR A 28 -3.34 -11.78 -13.62
N TYR A 29 -2.65 -12.34 -14.62
CA TYR A 29 -1.18 -12.22 -14.72
C TYR A 29 -0.73 -10.78 -14.97
N VAL A 30 -1.44 -10.02 -15.81
CA VAL A 30 -1.15 -8.59 -16.02
C VAL A 30 -1.31 -7.79 -14.73
N TRP A 31 -2.35 -8.09 -13.95
CA TRP A 31 -2.52 -7.51 -12.63
C TRP A 31 -1.38 -7.88 -11.69
N TYR A 32 -1.05 -9.17 -11.60
CA TYR A 32 -0.01 -9.69 -10.71
C TYR A 32 1.37 -9.10 -11.03
N SER A 33 1.75 -9.04 -12.31
CA SER A 33 3.03 -8.43 -12.71
C SER A 33 3.09 -6.95 -12.35
N THR A 34 2.01 -6.21 -12.55
CA THR A 34 1.94 -4.79 -12.16
C THR A 34 2.11 -4.64 -10.64
N TYR A 35 1.52 -5.52 -9.85
CA TYR A 35 1.62 -5.50 -8.38
C TYR A 35 3.04 -5.75 -7.89
N GLU A 36 3.69 -6.78 -8.41
CA GLU A 36 5.07 -7.14 -8.03
C GLU A 36 6.09 -6.06 -8.48
N MET A 37 5.83 -5.33 -9.57
CA MET A 37 6.70 -4.23 -10.00
C MET A 37 6.52 -2.93 -9.21
N THR A 38 5.38 -2.75 -8.55
CA THR A 38 5.02 -1.46 -7.93
C THR A 38 4.82 -1.61 -6.43
N ILE A 39 3.61 -2.01 -6.02
CA ILE A 39 3.18 -2.03 -4.61
C ILE A 39 4.02 -3.01 -3.80
N GLY A 40 4.40 -4.15 -4.37
CA GLY A 40 5.24 -5.16 -3.73
C GLY A 40 6.50 -4.55 -3.11
N PRO A 41 7.44 -4.02 -3.91
CA PRO A 41 8.68 -3.43 -3.40
C PRO A 41 8.46 -2.09 -2.69
N ILE A 42 7.57 -1.22 -3.20
CA ILE A 42 7.37 0.12 -2.65
C ILE A 42 6.87 0.06 -1.21
N ALA A 43 5.97 -0.88 -0.86
CA ALA A 43 5.47 -1.02 0.50
C ALA A 43 6.59 -1.33 1.52
N TYR A 44 7.55 -2.18 1.14
CA TYR A 44 8.68 -2.50 2.02
C TYR A 44 9.63 -1.30 2.20
N ILE A 45 9.86 -0.54 1.12
CA ILE A 45 10.70 0.67 1.15
C ILE A 45 10.09 1.72 2.07
N ILE A 46 8.80 2.03 1.91
CA ILE A 46 8.10 3.03 2.74
C ILE A 46 8.16 2.67 4.22
N VAL A 47 7.92 1.41 4.58
CA VAL A 47 7.98 0.99 6.00
C VAL A 47 9.39 1.19 6.56
N ALA A 48 10.43 0.97 5.75
CA ALA A 48 11.80 1.24 6.15
C ALA A 48 12.08 2.76 6.27
N GLU A 49 11.61 3.58 5.34
CA GLU A 49 11.84 5.03 5.29
C GLU A 49 11.08 5.81 6.37
N VAL A 50 9.84 5.43 6.67
CA VAL A 50 9.02 6.06 7.72
C VAL A 50 9.54 5.73 9.12
N SER A 51 10.27 4.61 9.26
CA SER A 51 10.75 4.17 10.57
C SER A 51 12.01 4.92 11.01
N SER A 52 11.94 5.52 12.21
CA SER A 52 13.10 6.11 12.87
C SER A 52 14.18 5.04 13.11
N THR A 53 15.44 5.38 12.84
CA THR A 53 16.59 4.47 12.85
C THR A 53 16.75 3.69 14.17
N ARG A 54 16.38 4.27 15.31
CA ARG A 54 16.45 3.61 16.63
C ARG A 54 15.34 2.58 16.88
N LEU A 55 14.18 2.74 16.25
CA LEU A 55 12.98 1.91 16.49
C LEU A 55 12.59 1.05 15.29
N ARG A 56 13.34 1.15 14.17
CA ARG A 56 13.09 0.48 12.90
C ARG A 56 12.72 -0.99 13.01
N SER A 57 13.52 -1.77 13.73
CA SER A 57 13.27 -3.22 13.88
C SER A 57 11.94 -3.53 14.57
N LYS A 58 11.53 -2.73 15.56
CA LYS A 58 10.24 -2.92 16.27
C LYS A 58 9.06 -2.55 15.38
N THR A 59 9.15 -1.44 14.65
CA THR A 59 8.11 -0.98 13.72
C THR A 59 7.93 -1.95 12.56
N ILE A 60 9.01 -2.41 11.95
CA ILE A 60 8.97 -3.41 10.86
C ILE A 60 8.34 -4.72 11.38
N GLY A 61 8.75 -5.18 12.56
CA GLY A 61 8.19 -6.38 13.17
C GLY A 61 6.67 -6.27 13.40
N LEU A 62 6.21 -5.15 13.95
CA LEU A 62 4.78 -4.90 14.16
C LEU A 62 4.00 -4.85 12.83
N ALA A 63 4.52 -4.13 11.84
CA ALA A 63 3.91 -4.03 10.51
C ALA A 63 3.81 -5.41 9.85
N ARG A 64 4.85 -6.24 9.97
CA ARG A 64 4.86 -7.60 9.40
C ARG A 64 3.87 -8.52 10.09
N ASN A 65 3.77 -8.44 11.41
CA ASN A 65 2.78 -9.21 12.17
C ASN A 65 1.35 -8.82 11.79
N ALA A 66 1.04 -7.53 11.68
CA ALA A 66 -0.26 -7.07 11.22
C ALA A 66 -0.59 -7.57 9.80
N TYR A 67 0.38 -7.51 8.88
CA TYR A 67 0.23 -8.08 7.54
C TYR A 67 -0.08 -9.58 7.59
N ASN A 68 0.66 -10.34 8.41
CA ASN A 68 0.47 -11.80 8.51
C ASN A 68 -0.90 -12.16 9.07
N VAL A 69 -1.43 -11.41 10.06
CA VAL A 69 -2.78 -11.64 10.60
C VAL A 69 -3.85 -11.47 9.52
N ILE A 70 -3.76 -10.40 8.72
CA ILE A 70 -4.67 -10.17 7.60
C ILE A 70 -4.53 -11.28 6.55
N ASN A 71 -3.30 -11.71 6.27
CA ASN A 71 -3.02 -12.78 5.30
C ASN A 71 -3.60 -14.13 5.73
N ILE A 72 -3.53 -14.46 7.03
CA ILE A 72 -4.17 -15.67 7.59
C ILE A 72 -5.69 -15.59 7.40
N ALA A 73 -6.31 -14.46 7.74
CA ALA A 73 -7.74 -14.27 7.55
C ALA A 73 -8.14 -14.42 6.06
N ALA A 74 -7.39 -13.81 5.16
CA ALA A 74 -7.60 -13.95 3.71
C ALA A 74 -7.45 -15.40 3.25
N THR A 75 -6.46 -16.13 3.77
CA THR A 75 -6.24 -17.55 3.43
C THR A 75 -7.39 -18.46 3.89
N CYS A 76 -8.11 -18.11 4.95
CA CYS A 76 -9.33 -18.82 5.35
C CYS A 76 -10.56 -18.43 4.50
N VAL A 77 -10.69 -17.14 4.16
CA VAL A 77 -11.88 -16.58 3.50
C VAL A 77 -11.88 -16.82 1.99
N VAL A 78 -10.74 -16.65 1.31
CA VAL A 78 -10.61 -16.81 -0.16
C VAL A 78 -11.05 -18.20 -0.65
N PRO A 79 -10.60 -19.33 -0.08
CA PRO A 79 -11.06 -20.64 -0.54
C PRO A 79 -12.55 -20.85 -0.27
N HIS A 80 -13.12 -20.24 0.77
CA HIS A 80 -14.55 -20.31 1.04
C HIS A 80 -15.39 -19.53 0.00
N ILE A 81 -14.88 -18.37 -0.46
CA ILE A 81 -15.50 -17.55 -1.50
C ILE A 81 -15.45 -18.24 -2.88
N LEU A 82 -14.36 -18.95 -3.17
CA LEU A 82 -14.18 -19.67 -4.43
C LEU A 82 -14.90 -21.02 -4.47
N ASN A 83 -15.20 -21.62 -3.31
CA ASN A 83 -15.82 -22.94 -3.26
C ASN A 83 -17.26 -22.92 -3.85
N PRO A 84 -17.55 -23.77 -4.86
CA PRO A 84 -18.87 -23.83 -5.49
C PRO A 84 -20.00 -24.30 -4.56
N THR A 85 -19.68 -24.92 -3.42
CA THR A 85 -20.65 -25.47 -2.46
C THR A 85 -21.04 -24.48 -1.35
N ALA A 86 -20.31 -23.37 -1.19
CA ALA A 86 -20.55 -22.39 -0.12
C ALA A 86 -21.08 -21.04 -0.66
N ALA A 87 -20.19 -20.11 -1.01
CA ALA A 87 -20.59 -18.78 -1.45
C ALA A 87 -20.74 -18.66 -2.99
N ASN A 88 -20.06 -19.51 -3.77
CA ASN A 88 -20.18 -19.60 -5.24
C ASN A 88 -19.96 -18.26 -5.99
N TRP A 89 -19.13 -17.37 -5.45
CA TRP A 89 -18.85 -16.07 -6.08
C TRP A 89 -17.93 -16.20 -7.30
N LYS A 90 -17.20 -17.32 -7.46
CA LYS A 90 -16.30 -17.58 -8.61
C LYS A 90 -15.51 -16.31 -8.99
N GLY A 91 -15.55 -15.89 -10.25
CA GLY A 91 -14.87 -14.67 -10.72
C GLY A 91 -15.53 -13.34 -10.30
N LYS A 92 -16.73 -13.33 -9.71
CA LYS A 92 -17.33 -12.12 -9.13
C LYS A 92 -16.58 -11.61 -7.90
N SER A 93 -15.78 -12.47 -7.26
CA SER A 93 -14.84 -12.08 -6.19
C SER A 93 -13.85 -10.99 -6.64
N ALA A 94 -13.56 -10.89 -7.93
CA ALA A 94 -12.70 -9.84 -8.49
C ALA A 94 -13.29 -8.43 -8.32
N PHE A 95 -14.62 -8.26 -8.21
CA PHE A 95 -15.22 -6.95 -7.89
C PHE A 95 -14.91 -6.50 -6.47
N LEU A 96 -14.93 -7.42 -5.51
CA LEU A 96 -14.55 -7.14 -4.12
C LEU A 96 -13.07 -6.73 -4.06
N ALA A 97 -12.21 -7.50 -4.74
CA ALA A 97 -10.78 -7.18 -4.85
C ALA A 97 -10.53 -5.82 -5.51
N ALA A 98 -11.27 -5.48 -6.58
CA ALA A 98 -11.21 -4.17 -7.23
C ALA A 98 -11.64 -3.05 -6.27
N GLY A 99 -12.68 -3.27 -5.47
CA GLY A 99 -13.13 -2.32 -4.44
C GLY A 99 -12.05 -2.06 -3.40
N PHE A 100 -11.43 -3.09 -2.86
CA PHE A 100 -10.28 -2.94 -1.94
C PHE A 100 -9.11 -2.23 -2.60
N CYS A 101 -8.80 -2.52 -3.87
CA CYS A 101 -7.73 -1.80 -4.60
C CYS A 101 -8.02 -0.29 -4.69
N ILE A 102 -9.27 0.10 -4.95
CA ILE A 102 -9.66 1.52 -5.00
C ILE A 102 -9.56 2.16 -3.62
N LEU A 103 -10.06 1.49 -2.57
CA LEU A 103 -9.96 1.99 -1.20
C LEU A 103 -8.50 2.18 -0.78
N CYS A 104 -7.62 1.23 -1.09
CA CYS A 104 -6.19 1.36 -0.85
C CYS A 104 -5.57 2.51 -1.66
N ALA A 105 -5.98 2.71 -2.92
CA ALA A 105 -5.49 3.82 -3.74
C ALA A 105 -5.94 5.18 -3.19
N VAL A 106 -7.20 5.29 -2.73
CA VAL A 106 -7.73 6.50 -2.08
C VAL A 106 -6.99 6.76 -0.76
N TRP A 107 -6.78 5.74 0.06
CA TRP A 107 -6.02 5.86 1.29
C TRP A 107 -4.59 6.32 1.02
N ALA A 108 -3.91 5.70 0.04
CA ALA A 108 -2.57 6.09 -0.36
C ALA A 108 -2.54 7.56 -0.82
N TRP A 109 -3.53 8.00 -1.59
CA TRP A 109 -3.61 9.39 -2.05
C TRP A 109 -3.72 10.42 -0.91
N PHE A 110 -4.43 10.10 0.17
CA PHE A 110 -4.62 11.05 1.28
C PHE A 110 -3.55 10.96 2.37
N ARG A 111 -3.04 9.76 2.64
CA ARG A 111 -2.19 9.49 3.81
C ARG A 111 -0.75 9.17 3.48
N LEU A 112 -0.40 8.87 2.24
CA LEU A 112 0.96 8.52 1.87
C LEU A 112 1.77 9.79 1.55
N PRO A 113 2.75 10.17 2.37
CA PRO A 113 3.65 11.27 2.04
C PRO A 113 4.66 10.86 0.96
N GLU A 114 5.09 11.81 0.15
CA GLU A 114 6.16 11.59 -0.83
C GLU A 114 7.52 11.66 -0.12
N LEU A 115 8.17 10.51 0.06
CA LEU A 115 9.44 10.37 0.79
C LEU A 115 10.68 10.43 -0.14
N LYS A 116 10.45 10.49 -1.46
CA LYS A 116 11.50 10.33 -2.47
C LYS A 116 12.52 11.48 -2.43
N GLY A 117 13.80 11.11 -2.33
CA GLY A 117 14.93 12.04 -2.46
C GLY A 117 15.23 12.86 -1.19
N ARG A 118 14.73 12.43 -0.02
CA ARG A 118 15.01 13.05 1.28
C ARG A 118 15.88 12.14 2.14
N THR A 119 16.71 12.74 3.00
CA THR A 119 17.52 11.99 3.96
C THR A 119 16.68 11.56 5.17
N TYR A 120 17.14 10.55 5.92
CA TYR A 120 16.43 10.10 7.13
C TYR A 120 16.33 11.19 8.21
N GLU A 121 17.28 12.12 8.25
CA GLU A 121 17.30 13.21 9.23
C GLU A 121 16.28 14.30 8.88
N GLU A 122 16.20 14.66 7.60
CA GLU A 122 15.19 15.54 7.00
C GLU A 122 13.77 15.00 7.21
N LEU A 123 13.54 13.71 6.96
CA LEU A 123 12.25 13.07 7.17
C LEU A 123 11.81 13.14 8.65
N ASP A 124 12.73 12.93 9.57
CA ASP A 124 12.44 12.96 11.01
C ASP A 124 12.09 14.40 11.49
N ILE A 125 12.64 15.44 10.85
CA ILE A 125 12.23 16.85 11.06
C ILE A 125 10.81 17.07 10.53
N LEU A 126 10.51 16.62 9.31
CA LEU A 126 9.18 16.75 8.70
C LEU A 126 8.08 16.05 9.51
N PHE A 127 8.39 14.87 10.07
CA PHE A 127 7.48 14.17 10.97
C PHE A 127 7.28 14.90 12.30
N THR A 128 8.32 15.56 12.83
CA THR A 128 8.23 16.39 14.05
C THR A 128 7.34 17.61 13.84
N LYS A 129 7.43 18.25 12.66
CA LYS A 129 6.59 19.41 12.27
C LYS A 129 5.13 19.05 11.94
N ASN A 130 4.76 17.77 12.00
CA ASN A 130 3.39 17.27 11.74
C ASN A 130 2.78 17.81 10.44
N LEU A 131 3.59 17.91 9.39
CA LEU A 131 3.14 18.43 8.11
C LEU A 131 2.18 17.45 7.43
N GLY A 132 1.24 17.99 6.64
CA GLY A 132 0.33 17.18 5.85
C GLY A 132 1.11 16.33 4.84
N ALA A 133 0.60 15.13 4.51
CA ALA A 133 1.29 14.19 3.63
C ALA A 133 1.72 14.79 2.26
N ARG A 134 1.03 15.85 1.82
CA ARG A 134 1.28 16.52 0.52
C ARG A 134 2.29 17.67 0.61
N ASP A 135 2.56 18.18 1.81
CA ASP A 135 3.44 19.34 2.03
C ASP A 135 4.92 18.92 2.10
N PHE A 136 5.20 17.62 2.24
CA PHE A 136 6.56 17.05 2.25
C PHE A 136 7.36 17.34 0.97
N LYS A 137 6.68 17.45 -0.17
CA LYS A 137 7.32 17.72 -1.45
C LYS A 137 7.75 19.19 -1.61
N GLY A 138 7.01 20.12 -1.00
CA GLY A 138 7.23 21.56 -1.14
C GLY A 138 8.12 22.17 -0.06
N TYR A 139 8.52 21.40 0.96
CA TYR A 139 9.34 21.90 2.05
C TYR A 139 10.80 22.08 1.59
N GLU A 140 11.28 23.33 1.59
CA GLU A 140 12.70 23.65 1.45
C GLU A 140 13.35 23.68 2.83
N PHE A 141 14.46 22.95 2.99
CA PHE A 141 15.20 22.91 4.25
C PHE A 141 16.10 24.13 4.34
N GLU A 142 15.93 24.93 5.39
CA GLU A 142 16.90 25.95 5.78
C GLU A 142 17.78 25.33 6.90
N ASN A 143 18.81 24.61 6.48
CA ASN A 143 19.57 23.64 7.30
C ASN A 143 20.06 24.12 8.68
N ASN A 144 20.22 25.44 8.90
CA ASN A 144 20.66 25.97 10.20
C ASN A 144 19.51 26.15 11.21
N ILE A 145 18.27 26.36 10.78
CA ILE A 145 17.14 26.66 11.70
C ILE A 145 16.45 25.36 12.13
N ASP A 146 16.29 24.41 11.20
CA ASP A 146 15.57 23.15 11.43
C ASP A 146 16.32 22.19 12.37
N VAL A 147 17.65 22.25 12.38
CA VAL A 147 18.50 21.45 13.27
C VAL A 147 18.51 22.03 14.69
N ASP A 148 18.60 23.36 14.82
CA ASP A 148 18.55 24.07 16.11
C ASP A 148 17.17 23.91 16.78
N GLU A 149 16.07 23.95 16.01
CA GLU A 149 14.70 23.69 16.49
C GLU A 149 14.55 22.26 17.02
N LYS A 150 15.16 21.27 16.34
CA LYS A 150 15.13 19.85 16.77
C LYS A 150 16.00 19.58 18.01
N LEU A 151 17.07 20.35 18.19
CA LEU A 151 17.94 20.30 19.36
C LEU A 151 17.41 21.11 20.54
N GLY A 152 16.32 21.87 20.35
CA GLY A 152 15.74 22.71 21.39
C GLY A 152 16.66 23.86 21.81
N VAL A 153 17.54 24.31 20.92
CA VAL A 153 18.45 25.41 21.19
C VAL A 153 17.69 26.72 21.01
N GLU A 154 17.19 27.29 22.11
CA GLU A 154 16.75 28.68 22.12
C GLU A 154 17.95 29.59 21.83
N HIS A 155 17.96 30.25 20.66
CA HIS A 155 18.77 31.44 20.47
C HIS A 155 18.22 32.54 21.37
N LYS A 156 18.72 32.60 22.61
CA LYS A 156 18.55 33.76 23.49
C LYS A 156 19.37 34.92 22.90
N GLU A 157 18.68 35.89 22.32
CA GLU A 157 19.18 37.26 22.21
C GLU A 157 19.29 37.92 23.59
#